data_AF-A0A7Y5QP18-F1
#
_entry.id   AF-A0A7Y5QP18-F1
#
_cell.length_a   1.000
_cell.length_b   1.000
_cell.length_c   1.000
_cell.angle_alpha   90.00
_cell.angle_beta   90.00
_cell.angle_gamma   90.00
#
_symmetry.space_group_name_H-M   'P 1'
#
loop_
_entity.id
_entity.type
_entity.pdbx_description
1 polymer ?
#
loop_
_entity_poly.entity_id
_entity_poly.type
_entity_poly.pdbx_seq_one_letter_code
_entity_poly.pdbx_strand_id
1 'polypeptide(L)'
;DHRHRFAHPDARIAEARWLASRGATAMIDLSDGLSSDALHLAAASGVTLRIDLEALCTVDGVEAARAAAGGEEYELLVAAPDELSSAAFEAEHGIPLSRIGLVREGGPAVEFLRRGERVDLPRGYDHFSP
;
A
#
# COMPACT_ATOMS: atom_id res chain seq x y z
N ASP A 1 12.37 -9.85 -13.74
CA ASP A 1 12.46 -11.14 -13.04
C ASP A 1 12.09 -10.93 -11.57
N HIS A 2 11.10 -11.66 -11.05
CA HIS A 2 10.60 -11.51 -9.68
C HIS A 2 11.66 -11.87 -8.63
N ARG A 3 12.56 -12.82 -8.94
CA ARG A 3 13.65 -13.21 -8.03
C ARG A 3 14.67 -12.10 -7.82
N HIS A 4 14.97 -11.35 -8.89
CA HIS A 4 15.89 -10.22 -8.79
C HIS A 4 15.30 -9.08 -7.94
N ARG A 5 14.01 -8.74 -8.15
CA ARG A 5 13.32 -7.71 -7.34
C ARG A 5 13.28 -8.08 -5.86
N PHE A 6 13.06 -9.35 -5.56
CA PHE A 6 13.11 -9.87 -4.19
C PHE A 6 14.50 -9.72 -3.56
N ALA A 7 15.56 -10.11 -4.27
CA ALA A 7 16.92 -10.06 -3.75
C ALA A 7 17.52 -8.64 -3.72
N HIS A 8 17.00 -7.74 -4.55
CA HIS A 8 17.49 -6.37 -4.75
C HIS A 8 16.29 -5.42 -4.89
N PRO A 9 15.56 -5.15 -3.80
CA PRO A 9 14.46 -4.20 -3.84
C PRO A 9 14.97 -2.78 -4.09
N ASP A 10 14.27 -2.04 -4.94
CA ASP A 10 14.56 -0.63 -5.21
C ASP A 10 13.88 0.24 -4.14
N ALA A 11 14.67 0.94 -3.34
CA ALA A 11 14.12 1.90 -2.37
C ALA A 11 13.47 3.09 -3.10
N ARG A 12 12.18 3.31 -2.87
CA ARG A 12 11.35 4.34 -3.52
C ARG A 12 11.59 5.78 -3.02
N ILE A 13 12.85 6.17 -2.86
CA ILE A 13 13.23 7.43 -2.21
C ILE A 13 12.91 8.64 -3.09
N ALA A 14 13.16 8.56 -4.41
CA ALA A 14 12.89 9.67 -5.32
C ALA A 14 11.39 9.90 -5.47
N GLU A 15 10.64 8.81 -5.57
CA GLU A 15 9.19 8.73 -5.65
C GLU A 15 8.54 9.31 -4.40
N ALA A 16 9.00 8.89 -3.21
CA ALA A 16 8.50 9.43 -1.94
C ALA A 16 8.69 10.96 -1.85
N ARG A 17 9.87 11.46 -2.24
CA ARG A 17 10.15 12.91 -2.24
C ARG A 17 9.26 13.67 -3.21
N TRP A 18 9.06 13.11 -4.41
CA TRP A 18 8.17 13.69 -5.40
C TRP A 18 6.74 13.77 -4.85
N LEU A 19 6.21 12.66 -4.30
CA LEU A 19 4.87 12.60 -3.73
C LEU A 19 4.68 13.58 -2.57
N ALA A 20 5.64 13.66 -1.65
CA ALA A 20 5.64 14.63 -0.57
C ALA A 20 5.60 16.08 -1.08
N SER A 21 6.38 16.40 -2.13
CA SER A 21 6.39 17.73 -2.74
C SER A 21 5.08 18.11 -3.44
N ARG A 22 4.22 17.11 -3.71
CA ARG A 22 2.94 17.25 -4.41
C ARG A 22 1.72 17.10 -3.48
N GLY A 23 1.94 17.07 -2.17
CA GLY A 23 0.86 17.11 -1.18
C GLY A 23 0.45 15.75 -0.59
N ALA A 24 1.22 14.69 -0.78
CA ALA A 24 1.05 13.47 0.03
C ALA A 24 1.17 13.81 1.52
N THR A 25 0.25 13.30 2.33
CA THR A 25 0.10 13.66 3.75
C THR A 25 0.68 12.62 4.69
N ALA A 26 0.74 11.36 4.28
CA ALA A 26 1.34 10.26 5.04
C ALA A 26 1.83 9.16 4.10
N MET A 27 2.92 8.49 4.47
CA MET A 27 3.52 7.39 3.70
C MET A 27 4.17 6.37 4.62
N ILE A 28 4.17 5.11 4.21
CA ILE A 28 4.94 4.01 4.82
C ILE A 28 5.41 3.06 3.71
N ASP A 29 6.58 2.44 3.86
CA ASP A 29 7.01 1.35 3.00
C ASP A 29 6.31 0.03 3.37
N LEU A 30 6.22 -0.87 2.40
CA LEU A 30 5.61 -2.18 2.57
C LEU A 30 6.69 -3.24 2.78
N SER A 31 7.01 -3.52 4.04
CA SER A 31 7.99 -4.55 4.43
C SER A 31 7.32 -5.80 4.98
N ASP A 32 6.31 -5.63 5.84
CA ASP A 32 5.58 -6.73 6.48
C ASP A 32 4.28 -7.06 5.74
N GLY A 33 3.95 -6.22 4.77
CA GLY A 33 2.82 -6.36 3.86
C GLY A 33 1.72 -5.36 4.13
N LEU A 34 0.91 -5.11 3.10
CA LEU A 34 -0.15 -4.12 3.15
C LEU A 34 -1.13 -4.34 4.32
N SER A 35 -1.44 -5.59 4.67
CA SER A 35 -2.33 -5.92 5.78
C SER A 35 -1.81 -5.51 7.15
N SER A 36 -0.49 -5.44 7.32
CA SER A 36 0.19 -5.00 8.54
C SER A 36 0.53 -3.51 8.50
N ASP A 37 1.21 -3.05 7.45
CA ASP A 37 1.75 -1.68 7.38
C ASP A 37 0.65 -0.62 7.24
N ALA A 38 -0.49 -0.97 6.62
CA ALA A 38 -1.65 -0.08 6.63
C ALA A 38 -2.20 0.15 8.04
N LEU A 39 -2.10 -0.82 8.97
CA LEU A 39 -2.53 -0.64 10.35
C LEU A 39 -1.63 0.36 11.07
N HIS A 40 -0.31 0.32 10.82
CA HIS A 40 0.63 1.31 11.36
C HIS A 40 0.29 2.72 10.88
N LEU A 41 0.06 2.87 9.57
CA LEU A 41 -0.30 4.16 8.97
C LEU A 41 -1.64 4.69 9.53
N ALA A 42 -2.65 3.82 9.64
CA ALA A 42 -3.96 4.15 10.20
C ALA A 42 -3.87 4.55 11.68
N ALA A 43 -3.07 3.83 12.48
CA ALA A 43 -2.89 4.10 13.90
C ALA A 43 -2.15 5.41 14.16
N ALA A 44 -1.06 5.67 13.43
CA ALA A 44 -0.31 6.92 13.56
C ALA A 44 -1.15 8.14 13.14
N SER A 45 -2.04 7.96 12.16
CA SER A 45 -2.87 9.04 11.62
C SER A 45 -4.21 9.21 12.35
N GLY A 46 -4.63 8.23 13.16
CA GLY A 46 -5.93 8.25 13.84
C GLY A 46 -7.12 8.19 12.86
N VAL A 47 -7.00 7.38 11.81
CA VAL A 47 -7.99 7.26 10.73
C VAL A 47 -8.38 5.81 10.45
N THR A 48 -9.44 5.63 9.66
CA THR A 48 -9.77 4.34 9.05
C THR A 48 -9.35 4.33 7.58
N LEU A 49 -8.60 3.32 7.14
CA LEU A 49 -8.30 3.08 5.74
C LEU A 49 -9.26 2.04 5.16
N ARG A 50 -9.94 2.36 4.06
CA ARG A 50 -10.75 1.39 3.29
C ARG A 50 -10.01 1.04 2.01
N ILE A 51 -9.66 -0.23 1.82
CA ILE A 51 -8.80 -0.70 0.73
C ILE A 51 -9.56 -1.74 -0.09
N ASP A 52 -9.67 -1.49 -1.40
CA ASP A 52 -10.31 -2.39 -2.36
C ASP A 52 -9.27 -3.36 -2.94
N LEU A 53 -9.43 -4.66 -2.69
CA LEU A 53 -8.46 -5.68 -3.11
C LEU A 53 -8.36 -5.79 -4.64
N GLU A 54 -9.45 -5.53 -5.36
CA GLU A 54 -9.46 -5.50 -6.82
C GLU A 54 -8.64 -4.36 -7.43
N ALA A 55 -8.30 -3.33 -6.65
CA ALA A 55 -7.50 -2.20 -7.10
C ALA A 55 -5.99 -2.40 -6.90
N LEU A 56 -5.57 -3.48 -6.22
CA LEU A 56 -4.17 -3.79 -6.00
C LEU A 56 -3.48 -4.19 -7.30
N CYS A 57 -2.29 -3.62 -7.56
CA CYS A 57 -1.41 -4.12 -8.61
C CYS A 57 -0.73 -5.40 -8.14
N THR A 58 -1.20 -6.54 -8.64
CA THR A 58 -0.61 -7.85 -8.33
C THR A 58 0.18 -8.40 -9.51
N VAL A 59 1.06 -9.35 -9.20
CA VAL A 59 1.70 -10.19 -10.23
C VAL A 59 0.68 -11.18 -10.77
N ASP A 60 0.72 -11.45 -12.07
CA ASP A 60 -0.15 -12.42 -12.73
C ASP A 60 -0.16 -13.77 -11.99
N GLY A 61 -1.36 -14.25 -11.69
CA GLY A 61 -1.57 -15.51 -10.96
C GLY A 61 -1.46 -15.41 -9.43
N VAL A 62 -1.18 -14.22 -8.87
CA VAL A 62 -1.22 -13.98 -7.42
C VAL A 62 -2.57 -13.38 -7.02
N GLU A 63 -3.29 -14.08 -6.15
CA GLU A 63 -4.54 -13.58 -5.56
C GLU A 63 -4.29 -12.31 -4.72
N ALA A 64 -5.13 -11.29 -4.90
CA ALA A 64 -4.98 -10.00 -4.24
C ALA A 64 -4.93 -10.07 -2.70
N ALA A 65 -5.71 -10.95 -2.08
CA ALA A 65 -5.65 -11.18 -0.63
C ALA A 65 -4.28 -11.72 -0.18
N ARG A 66 -3.63 -12.56 -1.01
CA ARG A 66 -2.28 -13.05 -0.73
C ARG A 66 -1.23 -11.97 -0.99
N ALA A 67 -1.38 -11.18 -2.04
CA ALA A 67 -0.49 -10.05 -2.30
C ALA A 67 -0.55 -9.01 -1.17
N ALA A 68 -1.75 -8.74 -0.63
CA ALA A 68 -1.92 -7.80 0.47
C ALA A 68 -1.30 -8.27 1.79
N ALA A 69 -1.19 -9.58 2.01
CA ALA A 69 -0.54 -10.16 3.19
C ALA A 69 0.92 -10.56 2.96
N GLY A 70 1.38 -10.50 1.71
CA GLY A 70 2.78 -10.67 1.32
C GLY A 70 3.57 -9.44 1.74
N GLY A 71 4.85 -9.65 2.04
CA GLY A 71 5.80 -8.62 2.43
C GLY A 71 7.06 -8.68 1.55
N GLU A 72 8.05 -7.89 1.93
CA GLU A 72 9.33 -7.76 1.22
C GLU A 72 9.21 -7.13 -0.19
N GLU A 73 8.08 -6.47 -0.51
CA GLU A 73 7.94 -5.72 -1.76
C GLU A 73 8.69 -4.39 -1.75
N TYR A 74 8.82 -3.75 -0.58
CA TYR A 74 9.44 -2.42 -0.38
C TYR A 74 8.87 -1.31 -1.28
N GLU A 75 7.62 -1.48 -1.72
CA GLU A 75 6.84 -0.44 -2.38
C GLU A 75 6.27 0.55 -1.35
N LEU A 76 5.65 1.65 -1.80
CA LEU A 76 5.07 2.66 -0.91
C LEU A 76 3.55 2.56 -0.83
N LEU A 77 3.03 2.61 0.41
CA LEU A 77 1.64 2.98 0.68
C LEU A 77 1.58 4.47 0.99
N VAL A 78 0.73 5.21 0.27
CA VAL A 78 0.66 6.67 0.33
C VAL A 78 -0.77 7.15 0.49
N ALA A 79 -0.98 8.09 1.42
CA ALA A 79 -2.20 8.89 1.52
C ALA A 79 -1.96 10.26 0.89
N ALA A 80 -2.80 10.64 -0.06
CA ALA A 80 -2.70 11.87 -0.83
C ALA A 80 -4.09 12.42 -1.19
N PRO A 81 -4.20 13.73 -1.47
CA PRO A 81 -5.44 14.32 -1.96
C PRO A 81 -5.76 13.83 -3.39
N ASP A 82 -7.05 13.85 -3.76
CA ASP A 82 -7.54 13.34 -5.04
C ASP A 82 -7.00 14.12 -6.25
N GLU A 83 -6.50 15.34 -6.05
CA GLU A 83 -5.88 16.18 -7.07
C GLU A 83 -4.46 15.72 -7.45
N LEU A 84 -3.84 14.83 -6.68
CA LEU A 84 -2.52 14.28 -7.02
C LEU A 84 -2.64 13.40 -8.27
N SER A 85 -1.94 13.79 -9.33
CA SER A 85 -2.02 13.11 -10.62
C SER A 85 -1.14 11.86 -10.66
N SER A 86 -1.78 10.68 -10.68
CA SER A 86 -1.08 9.40 -10.92
C SER A 86 -0.41 9.36 -12.30
N ALA A 87 -1.04 9.94 -13.32
CA ALA A 87 -0.45 10.03 -14.66
C ALA A 87 0.83 10.88 -14.69
N ALA A 88 0.90 11.96 -13.92
CA ALA A 88 2.12 12.77 -13.82
C ALA A 88 3.24 12.02 -13.07
N PHE A 89 2.88 11.26 -12.04
CA PHE A 89 3.82 10.39 -11.34
C PHE A 89 4.38 9.31 -12.28
N GLU A 90 3.50 8.62 -13.02
CA GLU A 90 3.88 7.60 -14.01
C GLU A 90 4.78 8.15 -15.11
N ALA A 91 4.49 9.35 -15.61
CA ALA A 91 5.31 10.00 -16.63
C ALA A 91 6.71 10.36 -16.11
N GLU A 92 6.84 10.72 -14.83
CA GLU A 92 8.12 11.07 -14.20
C GLU A 92 8.96 9.83 -13.84
N HIS A 93 8.34 8.81 -13.25
CA HIS A 93 9.05 7.68 -12.63
C HIS A 93 8.98 6.37 -13.44
N GLY A 94 8.11 6.29 -14.45
CA GLY A 94 7.97 5.10 -15.29
C GLY A 94 7.34 3.89 -14.58
N ILE A 95 6.75 4.09 -13.40
CA ILE A 95 6.06 3.06 -12.61
C ILE A 95 4.67 3.54 -12.20
N PRO A 96 3.68 2.63 -12.08
CA PRO A 96 2.30 2.99 -11.76
C PRO A 96 2.13 3.56 -10.35
N LEU A 97 1.20 4.50 -10.21
CA LEU A 97 0.67 4.93 -8.92
C LEU A 97 -0.82 4.60 -8.84
N SER A 98 -1.13 3.50 -8.17
CA SER A 98 -2.49 2.97 -8.13
C SER A 98 -3.27 3.49 -6.93
N ARG A 99 -4.44 4.07 -7.19
CA ARG A 99 -5.42 4.36 -6.13
C ARG A 99 -6.07 3.04 -5.70
N ILE A 100 -5.77 2.61 -4.49
CA ILE A 100 -6.27 1.32 -3.95
C ILE A 100 -7.40 1.47 -2.94
N GLY A 101 -7.82 2.69 -2.65
CA GLY A 101 -8.77 2.92 -1.58
C GLY A 101 -8.94 4.38 -1.18
N LEU A 102 -9.43 4.57 0.05
CA LEU A 102 -9.83 5.85 0.61
C LEU A 102 -9.50 5.94 2.10
N VAL A 103 -9.13 7.13 2.54
CA VAL A 103 -9.04 7.47 3.97
C VAL A 103 -10.43 7.93 4.44
N ARG A 104 -10.85 7.50 5.63
CA ARG A 104 -12.09 7.91 6.28
C ARG A 104 -11.82 8.41 7.68
N GLU A 105 -12.59 9.42 8.08
CA GLU A 105 -12.69 9.79 9.50
C GLU A 105 -13.20 8.59 10.31
N GLY A 106 -12.61 8.37 11.48
CA GLY A 106 -12.85 7.20 12.30
C GLY A 106 -11.60 6.85 13.10
N GLY A 107 -11.73 6.01 14.13
CA GLY A 107 -10.56 5.56 14.89
C GLY A 107 -9.60 4.69 14.05
N PRO A 108 -8.41 4.37 14.61
CA PRO A 108 -7.43 3.49 13.98
C PRO A 108 -8.02 2.16 13.50
N ALA A 109 -8.17 2.00 12.19
CA ALA A 109 -8.66 0.76 11.60
C ALA A 109 -8.26 0.62 10.13
N VAL A 110 -8.27 -0.62 9.63
CA VAL A 110 -8.18 -0.92 8.21
C VAL A 110 -9.32 -1.86 7.85
N GLU A 111 -10.00 -1.55 6.75
CA GLU A 111 -11.06 -2.36 6.17
C GLU A 111 -10.65 -2.80 4.77
N PHE A 112 -10.38 -4.10 4.62
CA PHE A 112 -10.18 -4.69 3.31
C PHE A 112 -11.52 -5.08 2.71
N LEU A 113 -11.74 -4.69 1.46
CA LEU A 113 -12.96 -4.93 0.71
C LEU A 113 -12.65 -5.85 -0.46
N ARG A 114 -13.50 -6.85 -0.66
CA ARG A 114 -13.53 -7.70 -1.85
C ARG A 114 -14.92 -7.59 -2.45
N ARG A 115 -15.03 -7.06 -3.66
CA ARG A 115 -16.29 -6.79 -4.34
C ARG A 115 -17.25 -5.93 -3.49
N GLY A 116 -16.70 -4.99 -2.73
CA GLY A 116 -17.43 -4.12 -1.82
C GLY A 116 -17.80 -4.75 -0.47
N GLU A 117 -17.52 -6.03 -0.24
CA GLU A 117 -17.77 -6.70 1.04
C GLU A 117 -16.50 -6.75 1.89
N ARG A 118 -16.65 -6.50 3.20
CA ARG A 118 -15.53 -6.57 4.13
C ARG A 118 -15.02 -8.00 4.25
N VAL A 119 -13.71 -8.17 4.14
CA VAL A 119 -13.02 -9.44 4.33
C VAL A 119 -11.93 -9.31 5.39
N ASP A 120 -11.72 -10.38 6.14
CA ASP A 120 -10.58 -10.47 7.04
C ASP A 120 -9.39 -11.03 6.27
N LEU A 121 -8.25 -10.33 6.36
CA LEU A 121 -6.99 -10.81 5.84
C LEU A 121 -6.13 -11.36 6.98
N PRO A 122 -5.27 -12.37 6.71
CA PRO A 122 -4.23 -12.71 7.65
C PRO A 122 -3.34 -11.49 7.88
N ARG A 123 -2.90 -11.32 9.14
CA ARG A 123 -1.86 -10.35 9.45
C ARG A 123 -0.59 -10.74 8.70
N GLY A 124 0.20 -9.74 8.31
CA GLY A 124 1.52 -9.93 7.74
C GLY A 124 2.48 -10.58 8.72
N TYR A 125 3.77 -10.58 8.37
CA TYR A 125 4.79 -11.27 9.14
C TYR A 125 4.92 -10.76 10.59
N ASP A 126 5.13 -11.67 11.54
CA ASP A 126 5.41 -11.38 12.95
C ASP A 126 6.49 -12.36 13.44
N HIS A 127 7.63 -11.81 13.87
CA HIS A 127 8.78 -12.56 14.35
C HIS A 127 8.49 -13.51 15.52
N PHE A 128 7.44 -13.24 16.30
CA PHE A 128 7.15 -13.98 17.54
C PHE A 128 5.81 -14.71 17.50
N SER A 129 5.13 -14.72 16.35
CA SER A 129 3.94 -15.55 16.17
C SER A 129 4.34 -17.03 16.17
N PRO A 130 3.61 -17.90 16.88
CA PRO A 130 3.96 -19.31 17.09
C PRO A 130 3.92 -20.19 15.83
#